data_AF-A0A2V5Z1J3-F1
#
_entry.id   AF-A0A2V5Z1J3-F1
#
_cell.length_a   1.000
_cell.length_b   1.000
_cell.length_c   1.000
_cell.angle_alpha   90.00
_cell.angle_beta   90.00
_cell.angle_gamma   90.00
#
_symmetry.space_group_name_H-M   'P 1'
#
loop_
_entity.id
_entity.type
_entity.pdbx_description
1 polymer ?
#
loop_
_entity_poly.entity_id
_entity_poly.type
_entity_poly.pdbx_seq_one_letter_code
_entity_poly.pdbx_strand_id
1 'polypeptide(L)' 'MTTPRLLLFVSILLLPVISVRATWNYEYGPDEYVTVAKGISPDGKIAITAHGSGELGDEHFHLYLTDAGTGKKIGPL' A
#
# COMPACT_ATOMS: atom_id res chain seq x y z
N MET A 1 -9.04 22.83 47.58
CA MET A 1 -9.65 23.32 46.33
C MET A 1 -8.66 23.13 45.21
N THR A 2 -8.66 21.96 44.58
CA THR A 2 -7.84 21.70 43.38
C THR A 2 -8.43 22.50 42.25
N THR A 3 -7.66 23.47 41.75
CA THR A 3 -8.09 24.39 40.70
C THR A 3 -8.42 23.59 39.44
N PRO A 4 -9.63 23.68 38.87
CA PRO A 4 -10.05 22.89 37.70
C PRO A 4 -9.16 23.16 36.47
N ARG A 5 -8.47 24.30 36.46
CA ARG A 5 -7.44 24.64 35.47
C ARG A 5 -6.25 23.68 35.49
N LEU A 6 -5.81 23.20 36.66
CA LEU A 6 -4.65 22.31 36.77
C LEU A 6 -4.96 20.91 36.19
N LEU A 7 -6.19 20.42 36.42
CA LEU A 7 -6.67 19.15 35.87
C LEU A 7 -6.77 19.18 34.33
N LEU A 8 -7.16 20.32 33.75
CA LEU A 8 -7.23 20.50 32.31
C LEU A 8 -5.84 20.41 31.66
N PHE A 9 -4.81 21.00 32.28
CA PHE A 9 -3.44 20.96 31.77
C PHE A 9 -2.83 19.55 31.81
N VAL A 10 -3.08 18.79 32.88
CA VAL A 10 -2.60 17.40 32.99
C VAL A 10 -3.27 16.49 31.95
N SER A 11 -4.55 16.72 31.63
CA SER A 11 -5.28 15.90 30.65
C SER A 11 -4.80 16.07 29.21
N ILE A 12 -4.14 17.19 28.86
CA ILE A 12 -3.61 17.43 27.50
C ILE A 12 -2.25 16.73 27.31
N LEU A 13 -1.46 16.60 28.38
CA LEU A 13 -0.16 15.90 28.38
C LEU A 13 -0.27 14.37 28.28
N LEU A 14 -1.46 13.82 28.54
CA LEU A 14 -1.75 12.38 28.43
C LEU A 14 -2.33 11.96 27.08
N LEU A 15 -2.45 12.88 26.11
CA LEU A 15 -2.81 12.52 24.75
C LEU A 15 -1.63 11.78 24.12
N PRO A 16 -1.74 10.48 23.79
CA PRO A 16 -0.71 9.82 23.02
C PRO A 16 -0.59 10.58 21.70
N VAL A 17 0.62 11.02 21.37
CA VAL A 17 0.94 11.50 20.03
C VAL A 17 0.80 10.28 19.12
N ILE A 18 -0.42 10.06 18.61
CA ILE A 18 -0.66 9.06 17.59
C ILE A 18 0.09 9.58 16.38
N SER A 19 1.32 9.10 16.19
CA SER A 19 2.05 9.30 14.95
C SER A 19 1.30 8.52 13.88
N VAL A 20 0.25 9.12 13.33
CA VAL A 20 -0.22 8.77 12.00
C VAL A 20 0.97 9.06 11.11
N ARG A 21 1.69 8.00 10.75
CA ARG A 21 2.73 8.02 9.74
C ARG A 21 1.98 8.23 8.44
N ALA A 22 1.68 9.49 8.11
CA ALA A 22 1.22 9.88 6.79
C ALA A 22 2.40 9.74 5.84
N THR A 23 2.77 8.50 5.52
CA THR A 23 3.68 8.21 4.43
C THR A 23 2.89 8.39 3.13
N TRP A 24 3.48 9.04 2.14
CA TRP A 24 2.91 9.13 0.78
C TRP A 24 2.99 7.79 0.02
N ASN A 25 3.45 6.73 0.68
CA ASN A 25 3.62 5.42 0.09
C ASN A 25 2.27 4.72 -0.01
N TYR A 26 2.05 4.09 -1.15
CA TYR A 26 0.95 3.17 -1.36
C TYR A 26 1.40 1.77 -0.94
N GLU A 27 0.69 1.17 0.01
CA GLU A 27 0.93 -0.21 0.46
C GLU A 27 0.18 -1.17 -0.47
N TYR A 28 0.93 -2.01 -1.18
CA TYR A 28 0.39 -3.03 -2.06
C TYR A 28 0.00 -4.26 -1.25
N GLY A 29 -1.18 -4.82 -1.54
CA GLY A 29 -1.59 -6.10 -0.96
C GLY A 29 -0.67 -7.27 -1.38
N PRO A 30 -0.65 -8.40 -0.64
CA PRO A 30 0.25 -9.55 -0.88
C PRO A 30 0.18 -10.21 -2.27
N ASP A 31 -0.85 -9.90 -3.07
CA ASP A 31 -1.01 -10.31 -4.46
C ASP A 31 -1.66 -9.19 -5.28
N GLU A 32 -1.36 -7.94 -4.92
CA GLU A 32 -1.80 -6.78 -5.69
C GLU A 32 -0.78 -6.46 -6.78
N TYR A 33 -1.12 -6.82 -8.01
CA TYR A 33 -0.30 -6.53 -9.18
C TYR A 33 -0.92 -5.36 -9.97
N VAL A 34 -0.11 -4.38 -10.34
CA VAL A 34 -0.57 -3.23 -11.12
C VAL A 34 -0.20 -3.40 -12.59
N THR A 35 -1.18 -3.28 -13.48
CA THR A 35 -0.98 -3.33 -14.92
C THR A 35 -0.11 -2.19 -15.40
N VAL A 36 0.98 -2.53 -16.09
CA VAL A 36 1.83 -1.55 -16.76
C VAL A 36 1.02 -0.83 -17.84
N ALA A 37 1.21 0.48 -17.99
CA ALA A 37 0.50 1.25 -19.01
C ALA A 37 0.69 0.63 -20.40
N LYS A 38 -0.43 0.35 -21.09
CA LYS A 38 -0.47 -0.35 -22.39
C LYS A 38 0.16 -1.77 -22.36
N GLY A 39 0.24 -2.38 -21.17
CA GLY A 39 0.77 -3.73 -20.97
C GLY A 39 -0.23 -4.86 -21.23
N ILE A 40 -1.43 -4.56 -21.74
CA ILE A 40 -2.43 -5.57 -22.08
C ILE A 40 -2.18 -6.06 -23.52
N SER A 41 -2.23 -7.38 -23.73
CA SER A 41 -2.08 -8.01 -25.04
C SER A 41 -3.16 -7.54 -26.03
N PRO A 42 -2.92 -7.62 -27.35
CA PRO A 42 -3.90 -7.21 -28.35
C PRO A 42 -5.24 -7.95 -28.28
N ASP A 43 -5.22 -9.20 -27.82
CA ASP A 43 -6.43 -10.01 -27.62
C ASP A 43 -7.08 -9.83 -26.24
N GLY A 44 -6.50 -8.99 -25.38
CA GLY A 44 -7.04 -8.63 -24.07
C GLY A 44 -6.95 -9.72 -23.01
N LYS A 45 -6.17 -10.80 -23.23
CA LYS A 45 -6.12 -11.96 -22.31
C LYS A 45 -4.97 -11.93 -21.33
N ILE A 46 -3.87 -11.29 -21.69
CA ILE A 46 -2.64 -11.30 -20.89
C ILE A 46 -2.27 -9.85 -20.56
N ALA A 47 -1.84 -9.60 -19.33
CA ALA A 47 -1.30 -8.32 -18.92
C ALA A 47 0.13 -8.47 -18.40
N ILE A 48 0.96 -7.47 -18.68
CA ILE A 48 2.22 -7.24 -17.99
C ILE A 48 1.89 -6.40 -16.76
N THR A 49 2.21 -6.93 -15.58
CA THR A 49 1.99 -6.26 -14.31
C THR A 49 3.28 -6.12 -13.51
N ALA A 50 3.29 -5.19 -12.57
CA ALA A 50 4.37 -4.99 -11.60
C ALA A 50 3.88 -5.24 -10.18
N HIS A 51 4.74 -5.83 -9.36
CA HIS A 51 4.56 -5.94 -7.91
C HIS A 51 5.95 -5.91 -7.24
N GLY A 52 6.07 -5.15 -6.16
CA GLY A 52 7.31 -5.06 -5.39
C GLY A 52 7.36 -6.10 -4.27
N SER A 53 8.55 -6.31 -3.72
CA SER A 53 8.79 -7.02 -2.48
C SER A 53 8.65 -6.10 -1.27
N GLY A 54 9.08 -6.58 -0.11
CA GLY A 54 9.09 -5.80 1.13
C GLY A 54 7.77 -5.88 1.89
N GLU A 55 7.73 -5.21 3.05
CA GLU A 55 6.54 -5.19 3.92
C GLU A 55 5.34 -4.54 3.23
N LEU A 56 5.59 -3.50 2.43
CA LEU A 56 4.55 -2.73 1.74
C LEU A 56 4.40 -3.10 0.26
N GLY A 57 5.16 -4.07 -0.25
CA GLY A 57 5.15 -4.44 -1.67
C GLY A 57 5.62 -3.33 -2.63
N ASP A 58 6.33 -2.31 -2.12
CA ASP A 58 6.84 -1.15 -2.87
C ASP A 58 8.36 -1.19 -3.11
N GLU A 59 9.04 -2.24 -2.66
CA GLU A 59 10.48 -2.44 -2.85
C GLU A 59 10.75 -3.27 -4.11
N HIS A 60 11.88 -3.09 -4.79
CA HIS A 60 12.36 -3.98 -5.87
C HIS A 60 11.28 -4.52 -6.83
N PHE A 61 10.57 -3.64 -7.54
CA PHE A 61 9.51 -4.06 -8.47
C PHE A 61 9.96 -5.13 -9.46
N HIS A 62 9.20 -6.22 -9.52
CA HIS A 62 9.34 -7.31 -10.47
C HIS A 62 8.17 -7.30 -11.47
N LEU A 63 8.43 -7.79 -12.68
CA LEU A 63 7.42 -7.91 -13.72
C LEU A 63 6.85 -9.34 -13.77
N TYR A 64 5.56 -9.42 -14.06
CA TYR A 64 4.83 -10.68 -14.13
C TYR A 64 3.89 -10.67 -15.34
N LEU A 65 3.60 -11.87 -15.82
CA LEU A 65 2.42 -12.14 -16.63
C LEU A 65 1.24 -12.44 -15.72
N THR A 66 0.11 -11.78 -15.98
CA THR A 66 -1.17 -12.08 -15.35
C THR A 66 -2.25 -12.33 -16.39
N ASP A 67 -3.28 -13.06 -15.98
CA ASP A 67 -4.55 -13.09 -16.72
C ASP A 67 -5.21 -11.71 -16.61
N ALA A 68 -5.50 -11.08 -17.75
CA ALA A 68 -5.97 -9.69 -17.78
C ALA A 68 -7.41 -9.52 -17.27
N GLY A 69 -8.22 -10.58 -17.27
CA GLY A 69 -9.60 -10.53 -16.78
C GLY A 69 -9.71 -10.69 -15.26
N THR A 70 -8.84 -11.49 -14.67
CA THR A 70 -8.87 -11.87 -13.25
C THR A 70 -7.76 -11.25 -12.42
N GLY A 71 -6.69 -10.74 -13.05
CA GLY A 71 -5.48 -10.24 -12.38
C GLY A 71 -4.58 -11.34 -11.82
N LYS A 72 -4.94 -12.62 -11.98
CA LYS A 72 -4.20 -13.74 -11.41
C LYS A 72 -2.83 -13.89 -12.05
N LYS A 73 -1.78 -13.99 -11.24
CA LYS A 73 -0.40 -14.30 -11.70
C LYS A 73 -0.37 -15.62 -12.46
N ILE A 74 0.20 -15.56 -13.66
CA ILE A 74 0.58 -16.71 -14.50
C ILE A 74 2.03 -17.10 -14.20
N GLY A 75 2.94 -16.12 -14.16
CA GLY A 75 4.35 -16.35 -13.90
C GLY A 75 5.21 -15.08 -13.98
N PRO A 76 6.50 -15.16 -13.60
CA PRO A 76 7.44 -14.05 -13.74
C PRO A 76 7.80 -13.80 -15.22
N LEU A 77 8.25 -12.58 -15.52
CA LEU A 77 8.88 -12.19 -16.78
C LEU A 77 10.40 -12.11 -16.66
#